data_AF-A0A937Y0Z9-F1
#
_entry.id   AF-A0A937Y0Z9-F1
#
_cell.length_a   1.000
_cell.length_b   1.000
_cell.length_c   1.000
_cell.angle_alpha   90.00
_cell.angle_beta   90.00
_cell.angle_gamma   90.00
#
_symmetry.space_group_name_H-M   'P 1'
#
loop_
_entity.id
_entity.type
_entity.pdbx_description
1 polymer ?
#
loop_
_entity_poly.entity_id
_entity_poly.type
_entity_poly.pdbx_seq_one_letter_code
_entity_poly.pdbx_strand_id
1 'polypeptide(L)'
;MIIAHQMLRMARVELHVASTGSGTPVVLLHGWPQTWHEWRRVMPLLAGRYRLIVPDLPGLGDSSRPAGGYDKKAIAADLRQMCERLELG
;
A
#
# COMPACT_ATOMS: atom_id res chain seq x y z
N MET A 1 -15.55 -5.67 9.49
CA MET A 1 -14.51 -5.98 8.48
C MET A 1 -13.17 -5.85 9.16
N ILE A 2 -12.35 -6.89 9.14
CA ILE A 2 -11.00 -6.86 9.72
C ILE A 2 -10.06 -6.26 8.67
N ILE A 3 -9.23 -5.31 9.09
CA ILE A 3 -8.14 -4.74 8.28
C ILE A 3 -6.85 -5.28 8.88
N ALA A 4 -6.12 -6.06 8.10
CA ALA A 4 -4.82 -6.56 8.49
C ALA A 4 -3.76 -5.53 8.08
N HIS A 5 -2.84 -5.24 8.99
CA HIS A 5 -1.71 -4.33 8.76
C HIS A 5 -0.42 -5.13 8.82
N GLN A 6 0.48 -4.87 7.88
CA GLN A 6 1.81 -5.49 7.85
C GLN A 6 2.85 -4.49 7.38
N MET A 7 4.08 -4.65 7.89
CA MET A 7 5.25 -3.94 7.39
C MET A 7 5.99 -4.82 6.39
N LEU A 8 6.26 -4.29 5.21
CA LEU A 8 7.01 -4.98 4.17
C LEU A 8 8.31 -4.22 3.89
N ARG A 9 9.43 -4.91 4.03
CA ARG A 9 10.75 -4.34 3.75
C ARG A 9 11.13 -4.45 2.28
N MET A 10 11.32 -3.32 1.63
CA MET A 10 11.90 -3.20 0.29
C MET A 10 13.37 -2.83 0.40
N ALA A 11 14.07 -2.74 -0.74
CA ALA A 11 15.48 -2.37 -0.78
C ALA A 11 15.73 -0.98 -0.18
N ARG A 12 14.81 -0.04 -0.40
CA ARG A 12 14.96 1.38 -0.02
C ARG A 12 14.07 1.81 1.14
N VAL A 13 12.90 1.20 1.28
CA VAL A 13 11.82 1.66 2.18
C VAL A 13 11.21 0.47 2.91
N GLU A 14 10.62 0.70 4.06
CA GLU A 14 9.75 -0.26 4.73
C GLU A 14 8.33 0.29 4.61
N LEU A 15 7.48 -0.39 3.84
CA LEU A 15 6.12 0.05 3.56
C LEU A 15 5.16 -0.53 4.59
N HIS A 16 4.33 0.30 5.19
CA HIS A 16 3.10 -0.15 5.81
C HIS A 16 2.08 -0.49 4.73
N VAL A 17 1.40 -1.62 4.89
CA VAL A 17 0.34 -2.07 3.99
C VAL A 17 -0.86 -2.52 4.81
N ALA A 18 -1.97 -1.81 4.63
CA ALA A 18 -3.29 -2.26 5.07
C ALA A 18 -3.89 -3.20 4.00
N SER A 19 -4.60 -4.24 4.44
CA SER A 19 -5.24 -5.18 3.53
C SER A 19 -6.55 -5.73 4.08
N THR A 20 -7.49 -6.03 3.19
CA THR A 20 -8.78 -6.64 3.54
C THR A 20 -9.45 -7.25 2.30
N GLY A 21 -10.47 -8.07 2.51
CA GLY A 21 -11.23 -8.71 1.43
C GLY A 21 -10.50 -9.89 0.78
N SER A 22 -11.09 -10.39 -0.30
CA SER A 22 -10.63 -11.56 -1.05
C SER A 22 -10.97 -11.44 -2.53
N GLY A 23 -10.39 -12.30 -3.37
CA GLY A 23 -10.59 -12.27 -4.83
C GLY A 23 -9.48 -11.49 -5.55
N THR A 24 -9.82 -10.89 -6.70
CA THR A 24 -8.85 -10.17 -7.55
C THR A 24 -8.18 -9.03 -6.76
N PRO A 25 -6.84 -8.95 -6.77
CA PRO A 25 -6.14 -7.90 -6.04
C PRO A 25 -6.33 -6.54 -6.68
N VAL A 26 -6.56 -5.52 -5.84
CA VAL A 26 -6.64 -4.11 -6.25
C VAL A 26 -5.74 -3.30 -5.32
N VAL A 27 -4.77 -2.58 -5.90
CA VAL A 27 -3.90 -1.67 -5.16
C VAL A 27 -4.53 -0.27 -5.14
N LEU A 28 -4.78 0.27 -3.94
CA LEU A 28 -5.33 1.62 -3.76
C LEU A 28 -4.22 2.56 -3.30
N LEU A 29 -3.76 3.42 -4.20
CA LEU A 29 -2.71 4.41 -3.91
C LEU A 29 -3.35 5.73 -3.49
N HIS A 30 -2.96 6.23 -2.33
CA HIS A 30 -3.42 7.53 -1.83
C HIS A 30 -2.68 8.70 -2.51
N GLY A 31 -3.26 9.90 -2.41
CA GLY A 31 -2.63 11.14 -2.86
C GLY A 31 -1.69 11.76 -1.81
N TRP A 32 -1.03 12.88 -2.13
CA TRP A 32 -0.33 13.69 -1.13
C TRP A 32 -1.31 14.70 -0.49
N PRO A 33 -1.30 14.93 0.83
CA PRO A 33 -0.44 14.34 1.88
C PRO A 33 -1.16 13.21 2.66
N GLN A 34 -1.95 12.38 1.99
CA GLN A 34 -2.79 11.37 2.63
C GLN A 34 -1.98 10.11 3.02
N THR A 35 -2.69 9.14 3.59
CA THR A 35 -2.21 7.80 3.97
C THR A 35 -3.24 6.76 3.52
N TRP A 36 -3.01 5.47 3.79
CA TRP A 36 -3.96 4.37 3.59
C TRP A 36 -5.37 4.69 4.09
N HIS A 37 -5.45 5.52 5.14
CA HIS A 37 -6.68 5.93 5.80
C HIS A 37 -7.62 6.77 4.91
N GLU A 38 -7.12 7.34 3.80
CA GLU A 38 -7.94 7.95 2.73
C GLU A 38 -9.03 6.98 2.24
N TRP A 39 -8.69 5.69 2.15
CA TRP A 39 -9.54 4.67 1.57
C TRP A 39 -10.49 3.99 2.57
N ARG A 40 -10.44 4.31 3.87
CA ARG A 40 -11.20 3.59 4.91
C ARG A 40 -12.71 3.50 4.69
N ARG A 41 -13.31 4.46 3.96
CA ARG A 41 -14.74 4.49 3.62
C ARG A 41 -15.04 3.77 2.30
N VAL A 42 -14.06 3.65 1.42
CA VAL A 42 -14.16 2.94 0.14
C VAL A 42 -13.91 1.44 0.33
N MET A 43 -12.98 1.07 1.21
CA MET A 43 -12.62 -0.33 1.45
C MET A 43 -13.82 -1.23 1.77
N PRO A 44 -14.77 -0.85 2.67
CA PRO A 44 -15.94 -1.68 2.96
C PRO A 44 -16.85 -1.91 1.75
N LEU A 45 -16.88 -0.98 0.80
CA LEU A 45 -17.71 -1.09 -0.41
C LEU A 45 -17.13 -2.07 -1.44
N LEU A 46 -15.81 -2.30 -1.40
CA LEU A 46 -15.09 -3.12 -2.37
C LEU A 46 -14.63 -4.48 -1.82
N ALA A 47 -14.44 -4.59 -0.50
CA ALA A 47 -13.83 -5.76 0.16
C ALA A 47 -14.63 -7.07 -0.01
N GLY A 48 -15.92 -7.00 -0.36
CA GLY A 48 -16.72 -8.18 -0.67
C GLY A 48 -16.44 -8.80 -2.05
N ARG A 49 -15.67 -8.12 -2.91
CA ARG A 49 -15.37 -8.53 -4.29
C ARG A 49 -13.88 -8.58 -4.63
N TYR A 50 -13.08 -7.79 -3.93
CA TYR A 50 -11.66 -7.60 -4.22
C TYR A 50 -10.81 -7.78 -2.96
N ARG A 51 -9.59 -8.31 -3.16
CA ARG A 51 -8.52 -8.25 -2.16
C ARG A 51 -7.87 -6.88 -2.27
N LEU A 52 -8.17 -6.00 -1.32
CA LEU A 52 -7.65 -4.64 -1.31
C LEU A 52 -6.27 -4.61 -0.67
N ILE A 53 -5.31 -4.00 -1.35
CA ILE A 53 -3.95 -3.75 -0.89
C ILE A 53 -3.75 -2.24 -0.85
N VAL A 54 -3.54 -1.67 0.34
CA VAL A 54 -3.60 -0.23 0.57
C VAL A 54 -2.32 0.21 1.29
N PRO A 55 -1.23 0.48 0.55
CA PRO A 55 0.03 0.89 1.13
C PRO A 55 0.02 2.36 1.55
N ASP A 56 0.81 2.68 2.57
CA ASP A 56 1.32 4.03 2.77
C ASP A 56 2.53 4.25 1.86
N LEU A 57 2.52 5.30 1.04
CA LEU A 57 3.65 5.66 0.18
C LEU A 57 4.88 6.07 1.01
N PRO A 58 6.10 5.98 0.45
CA PRO A 58 7.33 6.33 1.18
C PRO A 58 7.25 7.69 1.88
N GLY A 59 7.62 7.72 3.16
CA GLY A 59 7.62 8.92 4.01
C GLY A 59 6.26 9.36 4.56
N LEU A 60 5.17 8.67 4.22
CA LEU A 60 3.81 8.97 4.66
C LEU A 60 3.28 7.88 5.58
N GLY A 61 2.34 8.25 6.44
CA GLY A 61 1.74 7.33 7.43
C GLY A 61 2.78 6.59 8.26
N ASP A 62 2.62 5.27 8.32
CA ASP A 62 3.47 4.35 9.08
C ASP A 62 4.63 3.80 8.25
N SER A 63 4.70 4.10 6.94
CA SER A 63 5.87 3.78 6.12
C SER A 63 7.11 4.53 6.58
N SER A 64 8.28 3.92 6.38
CA SER A 64 9.55 4.53 6.75
C SER A 64 9.84 5.79 5.92
N ARG A 65 10.71 6.66 6.45
CA ARG A 65 11.10 7.95 5.87
C ARG A 65 12.53 7.86 5.33
N PRO A 66 12.76 7.29 4.14
CA PRO A 66 14.11 7.21 3.57
C PRO A 66 14.66 8.60 3.25
N ALA A 67 15.99 8.71 3.14
CA ALA A 67 16.67 9.99 2.86
C ALA A 67 16.32 10.60 1.49
N GLY A 68 15.76 9.82 0.56
CA GLY A 68 15.38 10.27 -0.77
C GLY A 68 14.55 9.24 -1.53
N GLY A 69 14.33 9.47 -2.83
CA GLY A 69 13.50 8.63 -3.71
C GLY A 69 12.00 8.93 -3.60
N TYR A 70 11.64 10.21 -3.48
CA TYR A 70 10.25 10.65 -3.48
C TYR A 70 9.73 11.00 -4.88
N ASP A 71 10.57 10.86 -5.91
CA ASP A 71 10.12 10.98 -7.28
C ASP A 71 9.24 9.78 -7.68
N LYS A 72 8.38 9.98 -8.68
CA LYS A 72 7.39 8.99 -9.10
C LYS A 72 8.04 7.67 -9.56
N LYS A 73 9.25 7.71 -10.13
CA LYS A 73 9.93 6.53 -10.64
C LYS A 73 10.43 5.66 -9.48
N ALA A 74 11.03 6.27 -8.47
CA ALA A 74 11.45 5.57 -7.27
C ALA A 74 10.26 4.97 -6.49
N ILE A 75 9.16 5.73 -6.34
CA ILE A 75 7.94 5.21 -5.70
C ILE A 75 7.35 4.04 -6.50
N ALA A 76 7.27 4.15 -7.82
CA ALA A 76 6.78 3.05 -8.66
C ALA A 76 7.65 1.79 -8.55
N ALA A 77 8.97 1.94 -8.42
CA ALA A 77 9.88 0.81 -8.21
C ALA A 77 9.62 0.10 -6.88
N ASP A 78 9.42 0.84 -5.79
CA ASP A 78 9.10 0.23 -4.49
C ASP A 78 7.73 -0.47 -4.51
N LEU A 79 6.73 0.15 -5.16
CA LEU A 79 5.40 -0.45 -5.31
C LEU A 79 5.44 -1.72 -6.17
N ARG A 80 6.28 -1.74 -7.21
CA ARG A 80 6.53 -2.95 -7.99
C ARG A 80 7.13 -4.05 -7.12
N GLN A 81 8.14 -3.73 -6.31
CA GLN A 81 8.74 -4.70 -5.38
C GLN A 81 7.73 -5.19 -4.33
N MET A 82 6.85 -4.31 -3.85
CA MET A 82 5.74 -4.68 -2.98
C MET A 82 4.80 -5.69 -3.67
N CYS A 83 4.41 -5.44 -4.92
CA CYS A 83 3.57 -6.36 -5.68
C CYS A 83 4.23 -7.73 -5.88
N GLU A 84 5.53 -7.76 -6.19
CA GLU A 84 6.30 -9.00 -6.30
C GLU A 84 6.31 -9.78 -4.98
N ARG A 85 6.57 -9.10 -3.85
CA ARG A 85 6.58 -9.73 -2.52
C ARG A 85 5.22 -10.25 -2.06
N LEU A 86 4.14 -9.67 -2.57
CA LEU A 86 2.76 -10.07 -2.28
C LEU A 86 2.17 -11.02 -3.33
N GLU A 87 2.98 -11.43 -4.31
CA GLU A 87 2.62 -12.36 -5.39
C GLU A 87 1.40 -11.88 -6.20
N LEU A 88 1.36 -10.58 -6.53
CA LEU A 88 0.22 -9.94 -7.19
C LEU A 88 0.27 -9.94 -8.73
N GLY A 89 1.28 -10.59 -9.33
CA GLY A 89 1.49 -10.67 -10.78
C GLY A 89 2.88 -10.20 -11.21
#